data_AF-A0A2P8ATU6-F1
#
_entry.id   AF-A0A2P8ATU6-F1
#
_cell.length_a   1.000
_cell.length_b   1.000
_cell.length_c   1.000
_cell.angle_alpha   90.00
_cell.angle_beta   90.00
_cell.angle_gamma   90.00
#
_symmetry.space_group_name_H-M   'P 1'
#
loop_
_entity.id
_entity.type
_entity.pdbx_description
1 polymer ?
#
loop_
_entity_poly.entity_id
_entity_poly.type
_entity_poly.pdbx_seq_one_letter_code
_entity_poly.pdbx_strand_id
1 'polypeptide(L)'
;MAGRGGRTPEPATGDGPPAGVSDLDLLRAHVAGDRDAFTELFHRHRDRLWAVALRTVGDREEAADALQDALLSAHRAAARFRGDSAVTTWLHRIVVNACLDRIRRRQTHATVPLPDGVHTDGEPGRHTGGVEPAAPARDHDTALVVRQALAALPVEQRAALVLVDVQGYPVAEVARMLGVAEGTVKSRCARGRARLAVLLGHLRTGSDESADVPRVTGGNPRPPEGVGSTSGWSRRDASQEET
;
A
#
# COMPACT_ATOMS: atom_id res chain seq x y z
N MET A 1 42.12 -40.78 -49.14
CA MET A 1 40.91 -40.15 -49.71
C MET A 1 39.70 -40.62 -48.92
N ALA A 2 38.80 -39.70 -48.57
CA ALA A 2 37.53 -39.85 -47.83
C ALA A 2 37.66 -40.31 -46.36
N GLY A 3 37.00 -39.72 -45.36
CA GLY A 3 36.04 -38.63 -45.32
C GLY A 3 35.14 -38.79 -44.08
N ARG A 4 35.00 -37.71 -43.29
CA ARG A 4 33.87 -37.30 -42.41
C ARG A 4 33.39 -38.28 -41.32
N GLY A 5 33.08 -37.86 -40.10
CA GLY A 5 32.93 -36.52 -39.56
C GLY A 5 32.87 -36.54 -38.04
N GLY A 6 33.57 -35.58 -37.43
CA GLY A 6 33.36 -35.22 -36.03
C GLY A 6 32.03 -34.47 -35.93
N ARG A 7 31.10 -35.01 -35.16
CA ARG A 7 29.94 -34.25 -34.66
C ARG A 7 30.46 -33.27 -33.62
N THR A 8 30.53 -31.99 -33.97
CA THR A 8 30.50 -30.90 -32.98
C THR A 8 29.11 -30.83 -32.37
N PRO A 9 28.97 -30.74 -31.04
CA PRO A 9 27.68 -30.43 -30.43
C PRO A 9 27.34 -28.97 -30.75
N GLU A 10 26.25 -28.82 -31.49
CA GLU A 10 25.55 -27.57 -31.75
C GLU A 10 25.16 -26.92 -30.41
N PRO A 11 25.39 -25.61 -30.18
CA PRO A 11 24.85 -24.96 -29.00
C PRO A 11 23.34 -24.93 -29.15
N ALA A 12 22.66 -25.72 -28.31
CA ALA A 12 21.21 -25.66 -28.16
C ALA A 12 20.82 -24.21 -27.89
N THR A 13 20.32 -23.56 -28.94
CA THR A 13 19.62 -22.28 -28.81
C THR A 13 18.38 -22.62 -28.00
N GLY A 14 18.44 -22.27 -26.71
CA GLY A 14 17.30 -22.35 -25.82
C GLY A 14 16.23 -21.43 -26.38
N ASP A 15 15.29 -22.03 -27.10
CA ASP A 15 14.05 -21.43 -27.55
C ASP A 15 13.15 -21.23 -26.32
N GLY A 16 13.56 -20.27 -25.49
CA GLY A 16 12.68 -19.63 -24.52
C GLY A 16 11.78 -18.65 -25.26
N PRO A 17 10.52 -18.45 -24.81
CA PRO A 17 9.62 -17.49 -25.45
C PRO A 17 10.33 -16.13 -25.58
N PRO A 18 10.13 -15.38 -26.69
CA PRO A 18 10.83 -14.12 -26.91
C PRO A 18 10.64 -13.26 -25.66
N ALA A 19 11.74 -12.92 -25.00
CA ALA A 19 11.72 -12.05 -23.83
C ALA A 19 10.98 -10.77 -24.23
N GLY A 20 9.78 -10.58 -23.69
CA GLY A 20 8.94 -9.43 -24.02
C GLY A 20 9.70 -8.13 -23.80
N VAL A 21 9.45 -7.13 -24.65
CA VAL A 21 10.10 -5.82 -24.60
C VAL A 21 10.02 -5.26 -23.17
N SER A 22 11.19 -4.94 -22.60
CA SER A 22 11.27 -4.45 -21.22
C SER A 22 10.66 -3.05 -21.09
N ASP A 23 10.25 -2.66 -19.89
CA ASP A 23 9.72 -1.31 -19.64
C ASP A 23 10.73 -0.22 -20.00
N LEU A 24 12.02 -0.49 -19.81
CA LEU A 24 13.10 0.42 -20.16
C LEU A 24 13.21 0.57 -21.68
N ASP A 25 13.05 -0.52 -22.42
CA ASP A 25 13.12 -0.49 -23.89
C ASP A 25 11.90 0.23 -24.48
N LEU A 26 10.70 0.02 -23.93
CA LEU A 26 9.51 0.79 -24.30
C LEU A 26 9.70 2.29 -24.04
N LEU A 27 10.27 2.65 -22.89
CA LEU A 27 10.54 4.06 -22.58
C LEU A 27 11.59 4.67 -23.52
N ARG A 28 12.62 3.91 -23.89
CA ARG A 28 13.64 4.33 -24.87
C ARG A 28 13.05 4.48 -26.28
N ALA A 29 12.23 3.53 -26.72
CA ALA A 29 11.55 3.59 -28.01
C ALA A 29 10.64 4.82 -28.09
N HIS A 30 9.90 5.11 -27.00
CA HIS A 30 9.11 6.33 -26.91
C HIS A 30 9.97 7.61 -27.08
N VAL A 31 11.11 7.69 -26.39
CA VAL A 31 12.05 8.82 -26.52
C VAL A 31 12.63 8.91 -27.94
N ALA A 32 12.80 7.78 -28.62
CA ALA A 32 13.24 7.71 -30.02
C ALA A 32 12.13 8.06 -31.04
N GLY A 33 10.90 8.34 -30.58
CA GLY A 33 9.79 8.79 -31.43
C GLY A 33 8.76 7.71 -31.76
N ASP A 34 8.85 6.52 -31.18
CA ASP A 34 7.79 5.52 -31.26
C ASP A 34 6.55 6.04 -30.52
N ARG A 35 5.45 6.21 -31.26
CA ARG A 35 4.20 6.77 -30.75
C ARG A 35 3.43 5.78 -29.89
N ASP A 36 3.62 4.48 -30.09
CA ASP A 36 2.85 3.43 -29.43
C ASP A 36 3.56 2.89 -28.18
N ALA A 37 4.88 3.04 -28.10
CA ALA A 37 5.69 2.51 -27.00
C ALA A 37 5.29 3.02 -25.60
N PHE A 38 4.94 4.31 -25.47
CA PHE A 38 4.46 4.85 -24.20
C PHE A 38 3.08 4.31 -23.81
N THR A 39 2.20 4.15 -24.81
CA THR A 39 0.85 3.60 -24.63
C THR A 39 0.94 2.16 -24.14
N GLU A 40 1.79 1.33 -24.75
CA GLU A 40 2.05 -0.05 -24.32
C GLU A 40 2.60 -0.10 -22.88
N LEU A 41 3.61 0.74 -22.58
CA LEU A 41 4.16 0.84 -21.22
C LEU A 41 3.07 1.17 -20.20
N PHE A 42 2.18 2.12 -20.53
CA PHE A 42 1.12 2.49 -19.62
C PHE A 42 0.06 1.40 -19.48
N HIS A 43 -0.37 0.76 -20.58
CA HIS A 43 -1.34 -0.33 -20.52
C HIS A 43 -0.89 -1.46 -19.59
N ARG A 44 0.40 -1.81 -19.62
CA ARG A 44 1.00 -2.81 -18.73
C ARG A 44 0.88 -2.47 -17.24
N HIS A 45 0.93 -1.19 -16.88
CA HIS A 45 0.99 -0.73 -15.49
C HIS A 45 -0.27 -0.02 -14.99
N ARG A 46 -1.25 0.20 -15.87
CA ARG A 46 -2.45 1.00 -15.61
C ARG A 46 -3.15 0.60 -14.32
N ASP A 47 -3.45 -0.68 -14.14
CA ASP A 47 -4.24 -1.14 -12.98
C ASP A 47 -3.50 -0.92 -11.67
N ARG A 48 -2.18 -1.12 -11.66
CA ARG A 48 -1.33 -0.89 -10.48
C ARG A 48 -1.23 0.61 -10.17
N LEU A 49 -1.00 1.44 -11.18
CA LEU A 49 -0.91 2.90 -11.03
C LEU A 49 -2.26 3.49 -10.58
N TRP A 50 -3.36 2.99 -11.14
CA TRP A 50 -4.71 3.32 -10.72
C TRP A 50 -4.95 2.97 -9.26
N ALA A 51 -4.58 1.75 -8.86
CA ALA A 51 -4.79 1.29 -7.50
C ALA A 51 -3.88 2.03 -6.48
N VAL A 52 -2.72 2.54 -6.89
CA VAL A 52 -1.91 3.47 -6.09
C VAL A 52 -2.62 4.81 -5.96
N ALA A 53 -3.02 5.43 -7.07
CA ALA A 53 -3.70 6.73 -7.08
C ALA A 53 -4.96 6.72 -6.21
N LEU A 54 -5.81 5.70 -6.35
CA LEU A 54 -7.05 5.56 -5.60
C LEU A 54 -6.80 5.42 -4.09
N ARG A 55 -5.78 4.66 -3.68
CA ARG A 55 -5.42 4.53 -2.25
C ARG A 55 -4.72 5.77 -1.70
N THR A 56 -4.04 6.54 -2.54
CA THR A 56 -3.38 7.80 -2.13
C THR A 56 -4.36 8.97 -2.02
N VAL A 57 -5.36 9.05 -2.89
CA VAL A 57 -6.33 10.16 -2.90
C VAL A 57 -7.57 9.86 -2.06
N GLY A 58 -8.11 8.64 -2.18
CA GLY A 58 -9.33 8.22 -1.48
C GLY A 58 -10.63 8.59 -2.20
N ASP A 59 -10.56 9.31 -3.32
CA ASP A 59 -11.68 9.65 -4.19
C ASP A 59 -11.39 9.19 -5.63
N ARG A 60 -12.43 8.71 -6.33
CA ARG A 60 -12.28 8.08 -7.65
C ARG A 60 -12.03 9.12 -8.76
N GLU A 61 -12.80 10.19 -8.80
CA GLU A 61 -12.70 11.20 -9.85
C GLU A 61 -11.37 11.96 -9.69
N GLU A 62 -11.02 12.30 -8.47
CA GLU A 62 -9.74 12.93 -8.16
C GLU A 62 -8.55 12.01 -8.46
N ALA A 63 -8.70 10.69 -8.27
CA ALA A 63 -7.67 9.72 -8.67
C ALA A 63 -7.54 9.61 -10.20
N ALA A 64 -8.64 9.72 -10.95
CA ALA A 64 -8.62 9.71 -12.42
C ALA A 64 -7.87 10.92 -12.96
N ASP A 65 -8.20 12.10 -12.45
CA ASP A 65 -7.51 13.31 -12.84
C ASP A 65 -6.03 13.30 -12.42
N ALA A 66 -5.72 12.84 -11.20
CA ALA A 66 -4.33 12.73 -10.75
C ALA A 66 -3.52 11.74 -11.60
N LEU A 67 -4.13 10.62 -12.03
CA LEU A 67 -3.48 9.67 -12.94
C LEU A 67 -3.26 10.29 -14.33
N GLN A 68 -4.20 11.09 -14.82
CA GLN A 68 -4.05 11.82 -16.08
C GLN A 68 -2.91 12.86 -16.02
N ASP A 69 -2.87 13.67 -14.96
CA ASP A 69 -1.77 14.62 -14.69
C ASP A 69 -0.42 13.89 -14.62
N ALA A 70 -0.39 12.73 -13.97
CA ALA A 70 0.79 11.89 -13.85
C ALA A 70 1.24 11.35 -15.21
N LEU A 71 0.31 10.90 -16.07
CA LEU A 71 0.62 10.42 -17.42
C LEU A 71 1.26 11.50 -18.28
N LEU A 72 0.67 12.69 -18.29
CA LEU A 72 1.23 13.84 -19.01
C LEU A 72 2.61 14.20 -18.49
N SER A 73 2.80 14.17 -17.18
CA SER A 73 4.09 14.43 -16.53
C SER A 73 5.13 13.38 -16.89
N ALA A 74 4.77 12.10 -16.86
CA ALA A 74 5.64 10.99 -17.25
C ALA A 74 6.03 11.07 -18.73
N HIS A 75 5.07 11.33 -19.62
CA HIS A 75 5.32 11.51 -21.04
C HIS A 75 6.35 12.62 -21.31
N ARG A 76 6.19 13.80 -20.67
CA ARG A 76 7.12 14.93 -20.79
C ARG A 76 8.48 14.70 -20.12
N ALA A 77 8.54 13.83 -19.12
CA ALA A 77 9.75 13.55 -18.34
C ALA A 77 10.51 12.31 -18.84
N ALA A 78 9.97 11.52 -19.77
CA ALA A 78 10.55 10.28 -20.26
C ALA A 78 12.01 10.45 -20.73
N ALA A 79 12.30 11.50 -21.50
CA ALA A 79 13.65 11.78 -21.99
C ALA A 79 14.67 12.13 -20.88
N ARG A 80 14.20 12.51 -19.68
CA ARG A 80 15.05 12.84 -18.52
C ARG A 80 15.24 11.64 -17.59
N PHE A 81 14.63 10.50 -17.88
CA PHE A 81 14.78 9.30 -17.07
C PHE A 81 16.18 8.71 -17.24
N ARG A 82 16.95 8.66 -16.15
CA ARG A 82 18.37 8.24 -16.16
C ARG A 82 18.59 6.74 -15.95
N GLY A 83 17.57 5.98 -15.56
CA GLY A 83 17.72 4.56 -15.23
C GLY A 83 18.26 4.27 -13.83
N ASP A 84 18.32 5.28 -12.95
CA ASP A 84 18.78 5.12 -11.55
C ASP A 84 17.82 4.26 -10.69
N SER A 85 16.62 3.96 -11.19
CA SER A 85 15.59 3.12 -10.58
C SER A 85 14.86 2.31 -11.64
N ALA A 86 14.00 1.36 -11.26
CA ALA A 86 13.07 0.75 -12.21
C ALA A 86 12.08 1.81 -12.76
N VAL A 87 11.58 1.58 -13.98
CA VAL A 87 10.57 2.46 -14.62
C VAL A 87 9.29 2.50 -13.80
N THR A 88 8.87 1.36 -13.24
CA THR A 88 7.71 1.24 -12.34
C THR A 88 7.85 2.11 -11.10
N THR A 89 9.03 2.11 -10.47
CA THR A 89 9.37 2.97 -9.32
C THR A 89 9.24 4.44 -9.68
N TRP A 90 9.75 4.83 -10.85
CA TRP A 90 9.65 6.19 -11.36
C TRP A 90 8.20 6.61 -11.66
N LEU A 91 7.40 5.73 -12.27
CA LEU A 91 5.97 5.98 -12.51
C LEU A 91 5.19 6.11 -11.21
N HIS A 92 5.43 5.25 -10.22
CA HIS A 92 4.78 5.34 -8.90
C HIS A 92 5.08 6.68 -8.23
N ARG A 93 6.33 7.15 -8.31
CA ARG A 93 6.70 8.48 -7.79
C ARG A 93 5.92 9.60 -8.46
N ILE A 94 5.80 9.57 -9.79
CA ILE A 94 5.05 10.59 -10.53
C ILE A 94 3.58 10.58 -10.14
N VAL A 95 2.96 9.39 -10.06
CA VAL A 95 1.55 9.25 -9.66
C VAL A 95 1.32 9.77 -8.24
N VAL A 96 2.13 9.36 -7.27
CA VAL A 96 1.96 9.82 -5.88
C VAL A 96 2.16 11.33 -5.78
N ASN A 97 3.14 11.90 -6.46
CA ASN A 97 3.34 13.35 -6.44
C ASN A 97 2.17 14.11 -7.06
N ALA A 98 1.62 13.64 -8.19
CA ALA A 98 0.43 14.22 -8.80
C ALA A 98 -0.78 14.18 -7.84
N CYS A 99 -0.96 13.07 -7.13
CA CYS A 99 -2.00 12.94 -6.10
C CYS A 99 -1.80 13.96 -4.97
N LEU A 100 -0.58 14.08 -4.44
CA LEU A 100 -0.27 15.01 -3.35
C LEU A 100 -0.44 16.47 -3.78
N ASP A 101 0.02 16.83 -4.98
CA ASP A 101 -0.10 18.18 -5.51
C ASP A 101 -1.56 18.57 -5.73
N ARG A 102 -2.40 17.63 -6.19
CA ARG A 102 -3.84 17.84 -6.32
C ARG A 102 -4.52 18.09 -4.96
N ILE A 103 -4.20 17.28 -3.96
CA ILE A 103 -4.74 17.44 -2.60
C ILE A 103 -4.32 18.79 -2.00
N ARG A 104 -3.07 19.21 -2.19
CA ARG A 104 -2.60 20.53 -1.74
C ARG A 104 -3.34 21.67 -2.44
N ARG A 105 -3.51 21.59 -3.76
CA ARG A 105 -4.27 22.59 -4.55
C ARG A 105 -5.70 22.72 -4.04
N ARG A 106 -6.38 21.62 -3.73
CA ARG A 106 -7.74 21.65 -3.16
C ARG A 106 -7.77 22.35 -1.80
N GLN A 107 -6.79 22.11 -0.93
CA GLN A 107 -6.72 22.76 0.38
C GLN A 107 -6.47 24.26 0.27
N THR A 108 -5.69 24.71 -0.71
CA THR A 108 -5.42 26.14 -0.95
C THR A 108 -6.55 26.86 -1.68
N HIS A 109 -7.31 26.15 -2.51
CA HIS A 109 -8.46 26.67 -3.27
C HIS A 109 -9.82 26.41 -2.59
N ALA A 110 -9.83 26.00 -1.32
CA ALA A 110 -11.05 25.96 -0.52
C ALA A 110 -11.54 27.40 -0.28
N THR A 111 -12.23 27.96 -1.28
CA THR A 111 -13.00 29.19 -1.17
C THR A 111 -13.99 29.02 -0.02
N VAL A 112 -14.01 30.01 0.88
CA VAL A 112 -14.91 30.10 2.04
C VAL A 112 -16.33 29.64 1.66
N PRO A 113 -16.85 28.56 2.26
CA PRO A 113 -18.27 28.25 2.16
C PRO A 113 -19.08 29.39 2.79
N LEU A 114 -20.00 29.98 2.02
CA LEU A 114 -21.06 30.81 2.57
C LEU A 114 -21.85 29.94 3.58
N PRO A 115 -22.14 30.41 4.80
CA PRO A 115 -22.72 29.56 5.83
C PRO A 115 -24.21 29.38 5.56
N ASP A 116 -24.56 28.40 4.75
CA ASP A 116 -25.91 27.88 4.67
C ASP A 116 -25.92 26.43 5.14
N GLY A 117 -26.59 26.21 6.29
CA GLY A 117 -27.27 24.98 6.69
C GLY A 117 -26.46 23.68 6.74
N VAL A 118 -26.19 23.21 7.96
CA VAL A 118 -26.13 21.78 8.34
C VAL A 118 -26.02 20.77 7.18
N HIS A 119 -24.79 20.46 6.76
CA HIS A 119 -24.51 19.27 5.96
C HIS A 119 -24.08 18.14 6.90
N THR A 120 -25.09 17.51 7.49
CA THR A 120 -25.03 16.13 7.95
C THR A 120 -25.16 15.23 6.71
N ASP A 121 -24.46 14.09 6.75
CA ASP A 121 -24.56 12.95 5.83
C ASP A 121 -23.75 13.02 4.52
N GLY A 122 -22.52 12.52 4.61
CA GLY A 122 -21.81 11.99 3.46
C GLY A 122 -22.45 10.66 3.03
N GLU A 123 -23.32 10.71 2.02
CA GLU A 123 -23.75 9.52 1.29
C GLU A 123 -22.56 8.87 0.55
N PRO A 124 -22.40 7.54 0.62
CA PRO A 124 -21.39 6.84 -0.17
C PRO A 124 -21.78 6.85 -1.65
N GLY A 125 -21.01 7.61 -2.44
CA GLY A 125 -21.13 7.68 -3.89
C GLY A 125 -21.11 6.30 -4.54
N ARG A 126 -22.18 6.03 -5.29
CA ARG A 126 -22.45 4.84 -6.10
C ARG A 126 -21.22 4.37 -6.87
N HIS A 127 -20.78 3.15 -6.59
CA HIS A 127 -19.65 2.49 -7.23
C HIS A 127 -19.93 2.20 -8.72
N THR A 128 -19.21 2.87 -9.63
CA THR A 128 -19.09 2.46 -11.03
C THR A 128 -17.63 2.15 -11.35
N GLY A 129 -17.43 1.02 -12.04
CA GLY A 129 -16.21 0.22 -12.01
C GLY A 129 -14.95 0.88 -12.57
N GLY A 130 -13.88 0.78 -11.80
CA GLY A 130 -12.55 0.52 -12.33
C GLY A 130 -12.26 -0.90 -11.89
N VAL A 131 -11.91 -1.78 -12.83
CA VAL A 131 -11.74 -3.21 -12.55
C VAL A 131 -10.56 -3.35 -11.57
N GLU A 132 -10.86 -3.44 -10.28
CA GLU A 132 -10.01 -4.20 -9.37
C GLU A 132 -10.04 -5.66 -9.88
N PRO A 133 -8.92 -6.40 -9.83
CA PRO A 133 -8.97 -7.83 -10.05
C PRO A 133 -10.06 -8.40 -9.13
N ALA A 134 -11.01 -9.13 -9.71
CA ALA A 134 -12.23 -9.57 -9.04
C ALA A 134 -11.88 -10.43 -7.83
N ALA A 135 -11.84 -9.80 -6.66
CA ALA A 135 -11.72 -10.50 -5.40
C ALA A 135 -13.08 -11.16 -5.11
N PRO A 136 -13.12 -12.35 -4.50
CA PRO A 136 -14.34 -12.96 -3.95
C PRO A 136 -15.19 -11.91 -3.20
N ALA A 137 -16.52 -12.04 -3.22
CA ALA A 137 -17.41 -10.99 -2.66
C ALA A 137 -17.06 -10.55 -1.22
N ARG A 138 -16.60 -11.48 -0.37
CA ARG A 138 -16.11 -11.18 1.01
C ARG A 138 -14.81 -10.37 1.04
N ASP A 139 -13.94 -10.60 0.07
CA ASP A 139 -12.68 -9.87 -0.08
C ASP A 139 -12.93 -8.45 -0.63
N HIS A 140 -14.00 -8.28 -1.42
CA HIS A 140 -14.41 -6.97 -1.92
C HIS A 140 -14.90 -6.04 -0.79
N ASP A 141 -15.73 -6.56 0.13
CA ASP A 141 -16.19 -5.80 1.29
C ASP A 141 -15.02 -5.39 2.19
N THR A 142 -14.09 -6.31 2.44
CA THR A 142 -12.87 -6.02 3.20
C THR A 142 -12.00 -4.97 2.51
N ALA A 143 -11.81 -5.08 1.20
CA ALA A 143 -11.05 -4.11 0.42
C ALA A 143 -11.68 -2.71 0.46
N LEU A 144 -13.01 -2.61 0.41
CA LEU A 144 -13.74 -1.34 0.56
C LEU A 144 -13.49 -0.71 1.94
N VAL A 145 -13.61 -1.49 3.02
CA VAL A 145 -13.37 -1.01 4.39
C VAL A 145 -11.93 -0.54 4.56
N VAL A 146 -10.95 -1.30 4.07
CA VAL A 146 -9.53 -0.90 4.11
C VAL A 146 -9.29 0.39 3.33
N ARG A 147 -9.90 0.56 2.14
CA ARG A 147 -9.79 1.79 1.37
C ARG A 147 -10.36 3.00 2.11
N GLN A 148 -11.53 2.85 2.73
CA GLN A 148 -12.15 3.91 3.54
C GLN A 148 -11.29 4.27 4.76
N ALA A 149 -10.76 3.26 5.46
CA ALA A 149 -9.86 3.49 6.60
C ALA A 149 -8.57 4.20 6.20
N LEU A 150 -7.98 3.84 5.05
CA LEU A 150 -6.86 4.58 4.48
C LEU A 150 -7.26 6.02 4.17
N ALA A 151 -8.39 6.25 3.50
CA ALA A 151 -8.88 7.59 3.14
C ALA A 151 -9.09 8.51 4.36
N ALA A 152 -9.40 7.96 5.54
CA ALA A 152 -9.53 8.71 6.79
C ALA A 152 -8.18 9.19 7.40
N LEU A 153 -7.05 8.70 6.89
CA LEU A 153 -5.73 9.12 7.38
C LEU A 153 -5.29 10.46 6.76
N PRO A 154 -4.47 11.26 7.49
CA PRO A 154 -3.75 12.37 6.91
C PRO A 154 -2.96 11.92 5.67
N VAL A 155 -3.01 12.72 4.61
CA VAL A 155 -2.51 12.35 3.29
C VAL A 155 -1.04 11.90 3.32
N GLU A 156 -0.20 12.54 4.13
CA GLU A 156 1.22 12.19 4.22
C GLU A 156 1.45 10.85 4.92
N GLN A 157 0.59 10.51 5.90
CA GLN A 157 0.63 9.19 6.56
C GLN A 157 0.15 8.12 5.59
N ARG A 158 -0.96 8.38 4.90
CA ARG A 158 -1.52 7.50 3.87
C ARG A 158 -0.54 7.21 2.74
N ALA A 159 0.08 8.24 2.16
CA ALA A 159 1.05 8.08 1.08
C ALA A 159 2.26 7.24 1.51
N ALA A 160 2.76 7.44 2.73
CA ALA A 160 3.85 6.64 3.28
C ALA A 160 3.46 5.16 3.45
N LEU A 161 2.27 4.87 3.99
CA LEU A 161 1.76 3.50 4.13
C LEU A 161 1.52 2.83 2.77
N VAL A 162 0.93 3.53 1.81
CA VAL A 162 0.70 2.99 0.47
C VAL A 162 2.03 2.59 -0.17
N LEU A 163 3.06 3.43 -0.08
CA LEU A 163 4.35 3.12 -0.68
C LEU A 163 5.13 2.02 0.06
N VAL A 164 5.12 2.01 1.40
CA VAL A 164 5.87 1.03 2.21
C VAL A 164 5.10 -0.28 2.35
N ASP A 165 3.89 -0.24 2.89
CA ASP A 165 3.16 -1.44 3.32
C ASP A 165 2.38 -2.08 2.16
N VAL A 166 1.87 -1.29 1.21
CA VAL A 166 1.09 -1.82 0.07
C VAL A 166 1.98 -2.10 -1.15
N GLN A 167 2.92 -1.21 -1.48
CA GLN A 167 3.82 -1.40 -2.61
C GLN A 167 5.15 -2.07 -2.26
N GLY A 168 5.48 -2.21 -0.96
CA GLY A 168 6.68 -2.91 -0.52
C GLY A 168 7.99 -2.15 -0.73
N TYR A 169 7.95 -0.84 -0.97
CA TYR A 169 9.19 -0.07 -1.18
C TYR A 169 9.98 0.10 0.12
N PRO A 170 11.32 0.04 0.05
CA PRO A 170 12.14 0.30 1.23
C PRO A 170 12.03 1.77 1.65
N VAL A 171 12.13 2.01 2.96
CA VAL A 171 11.96 3.34 3.56
C VAL A 171 12.84 4.41 2.90
N ALA A 172 14.08 4.08 2.56
CA ALA A 172 15.02 4.98 1.88
C ALA A 172 14.55 5.39 0.47
N GLU A 173 13.91 4.48 -0.27
CA GLU A 173 13.31 4.80 -1.58
C GLU A 173 12.10 5.70 -1.41
N VAL A 174 11.21 5.39 -0.47
CA VAL A 174 10.01 6.20 -0.18
C VAL A 174 10.39 7.61 0.28
N ALA A 175 11.45 7.75 1.07
CA ALA A 175 12.01 9.04 1.47
C ALA A 175 12.40 9.88 0.25
N ARG A 176 13.10 9.28 -0.73
CA ARG A 176 13.44 9.92 -2.00
C ARG A 176 12.22 10.24 -2.87
N MET A 177 11.23 9.35 -2.92
CA MET A 177 9.99 9.58 -3.68
C MET A 177 9.21 10.79 -3.16
N LEU A 178 9.08 10.88 -1.84
CA LEU A 178 8.27 11.90 -1.15
C LEU A 178 9.05 13.18 -0.81
N GLY A 179 10.36 13.20 -1.03
CA GLY A 179 11.22 14.36 -0.73
C GLY A 179 11.33 14.67 0.78
N VAL A 180 11.39 13.64 1.63
CA VAL A 180 11.47 13.78 3.09
C VAL A 180 12.55 12.88 3.70
N ALA A 181 12.95 13.13 4.95
CA ALA A 181 13.90 12.26 5.66
C ALA A 181 13.31 10.87 5.96
N GLU A 182 14.17 9.83 6.02
CA GLU A 182 13.75 8.47 6.36
C GLU A 182 13.03 8.37 7.72
N GLY A 183 13.50 9.11 8.73
CA GLY A 183 12.83 9.19 10.03
C GLY A 183 11.40 9.72 9.94
N THR A 184 11.14 10.64 9.01
CA THR A 184 9.80 11.16 8.72
C THR A 184 8.90 10.08 8.12
N VAL A 185 9.41 9.27 7.19
CA VAL A 185 8.68 8.12 6.64
C VAL A 185 8.33 7.11 7.74
N LYS A 186 9.32 6.73 8.58
CA LYS A 186 9.10 5.80 9.69
C LYS A 186 8.04 6.30 10.66
N SER A 187 8.11 7.58 11.07
CA SER A 187 7.14 8.18 11.99
C SER A 187 5.73 8.33 11.38
N ARG A 188 5.63 8.58 10.07
CA ARG A 188 4.35 8.61 9.33
C ARG A 188 3.72 7.22 9.27
N CYS A 189 4.50 6.19 8.95
CA CYS A 189 4.02 4.81 8.92
C CYS A 189 3.61 4.32 10.32
N ALA A 190 4.38 4.63 11.36
CA ALA A 190 4.04 4.25 12.74
C ALA A 190 2.69 4.86 13.18
N ARG A 191 2.52 6.17 12.98
CA ARG A 191 1.26 6.87 13.31
C ARG A 191 0.08 6.41 12.46
N GLY A 192 0.32 6.19 11.17
CA GLY A 192 -0.70 5.68 10.25
C GLY A 192 -1.17 4.27 10.66
N ARG A 193 -0.26 3.34 10.96
CA ARG A 193 -0.60 1.99 11.43
C ARG A 193 -1.37 2.01 12.75
N ALA A 194 -0.99 2.86 13.71
CA ALA A 194 -1.72 3.01 14.97
C ALA A 194 -3.18 3.46 14.75
N ARG A 195 -3.41 4.39 13.81
CA ARG A 195 -4.77 4.84 13.45
C ARG A 195 -5.56 3.75 12.71
N LEU A 196 -4.93 3.05 11.77
CA LEU A 196 -5.57 1.92 11.08
C LEU A 196 -5.97 0.81 12.04
N ALA A 197 -5.14 0.52 13.05
CA ALA A 197 -5.47 -0.49 14.06
C ALA A 197 -6.76 -0.17 14.82
N VAL A 198 -7.04 1.12 15.07
CA VAL A 198 -8.30 1.57 15.67
C VAL A 198 -9.45 1.44 14.67
N LEU A 199 -9.29 1.99 13.46
CA LEU A 199 -10.35 2.01 12.44
C LEU A 199 -10.77 0.60 11.98
N LEU A 200 -9.80 -0.31 11.85
CA LEU A 200 -10.01 -1.67 11.37
C LEU A 200 -10.17 -2.70 12.50
N GLY A 201 -10.22 -2.25 13.76
CA GLY A 201 -10.29 -3.15 14.92
C GLY A 201 -11.49 -4.10 14.89
N HIS A 202 -12.63 -3.65 14.37
CA HIS A 202 -13.86 -4.43 14.24
C HIS A 202 -13.73 -5.63 13.27
N LEU A 203 -12.83 -5.56 12.28
CA LEU A 203 -12.57 -6.67 11.37
C LEU A 203 -11.83 -7.83 12.04
N ARG A 204 -11.12 -7.58 13.16
CA ARG A 204 -10.50 -8.65 13.96
C ARG A 204 -11.51 -9.42 14.80
N THR A 205 -12.56 -8.75 15.27
CA THR A 205 -13.58 -9.38 16.11
C THR A 205 -14.49 -10.33 15.32
N GLY A 206 -14.72 -10.05 14.04
CA GLY A 206 -15.56 -10.89 13.17
C GLY A 206 -14.94 -12.22 12.74
N SER A 207 -13.63 -12.42 12.87
CA SER A 207 -12.99 -13.72 12.57
C SER A 207 -13.12 -14.73 13.72
N ASP A 208 -13.23 -14.25 14.96
CA ASP A 208 -13.23 -15.11 16.16
C ASP A 208 -14.61 -15.75 16.45
N GLU A 209 -15.72 -15.21 15.94
CA GLU A 209 -17.05 -15.84 16.11
C GLU A 209 -17.28 -17.08 15.22
N SER A 210 -16.39 -17.34 14.26
CA SER A 210 -16.46 -18.54 13.40
C SER A 210 -15.62 -19.72 13.90
N ALA A 211 -14.83 -19.54 14.95
CA ALA A 211 -14.19 -20.63 15.65
C ALA A 211 -15.24 -21.30 16.56
N ASP A 212 -15.83 -22.38 16.06
CA ASP A 212 -16.62 -23.34 16.81
C ASP A 212 -15.84 -23.81 18.04
N VAL A 213 -16.06 -23.14 19.18
CA VAL A 213 -15.62 -23.62 20.48
C VAL A 213 -16.75 -24.48 21.03
N PRO A 214 -16.56 -25.81 21.15
CA PRO A 214 -17.54 -26.66 21.81
C PRO A 214 -17.76 -26.13 23.22
N ARG A 215 -19.00 -25.77 23.56
CA ARG A 215 -19.40 -25.53 24.95
C ARG A 215 -19.06 -26.79 25.74
N VAL A 216 -18.00 -26.72 26.54
CA VAL A 216 -17.73 -27.70 27.60
C VAL A 216 -18.84 -27.57 28.63
N THR A 217 -19.88 -28.38 28.45
CA THR A 217 -20.79 -28.81 29.50
C THR A 217 -20.07 -29.90 30.28
N GLY A 218 -19.55 -29.57 31.46
CA GLY A 218 -18.82 -30.56 32.25
C GLY A 218 -18.44 -30.07 33.64
N GLY A 219 -19.44 -30.00 34.53
CA GLY A 219 -19.32 -30.31 35.96
C GLY A 219 -18.22 -29.61 36.77
N ASN A 220 -18.63 -28.65 37.58
CA ASN A 220 -17.85 -28.20 38.73
C ASN A 220 -17.86 -29.29 39.83
N PRO A 221 -16.72 -29.86 40.26
CA PRO A 221 -16.67 -30.60 41.51
C PRO A 221 -16.50 -29.61 42.67
N ARG A 222 -17.29 -29.78 43.72
CA ARG A 222 -17.15 -29.05 44.99
C ARG A 222 -15.77 -29.27 45.61
N PRO A 223 -15.24 -28.28 46.37
CA PRO A 223 -13.94 -28.40 47.02
C PRO A 223 -14.03 -29.30 48.26
N PRO A 224 -12.97 -30.04 48.64
CA PRO A 224 -12.89 -30.65 49.95
C PRO A 224 -12.51 -29.59 51.01
N GLU A 225 -13.24 -29.65 52.12
CA GLU A 225 -13.04 -28.88 53.34
C GLU A 225 -11.75 -29.27 54.08
N GLY A 226 -11.11 -28.26 54.67
CA GLY A 226 -10.21 -28.38 55.82
C GLY A 226 -8.76 -28.75 55.52
N VAL A 227 -7.81 -27.87 55.88
CA VAL A 227 -6.97 -27.97 57.09
C VAL A 227 -6.14 -26.69 57.23
N GLY A 228 -6.19 -26.05 58.41
CA GLY A 228 -5.00 -25.49 59.06
C GLY A 228 -4.64 -24.02 58.79
N SER A 229 -5.09 -23.14 59.69
CA SER A 229 -4.39 -21.91 60.05
C SER A 229 -2.95 -22.18 60.50
N THR A 230 -2.01 -21.32 60.10
CA THR A 230 -1.01 -20.73 61.01
C THR A 230 -0.55 -19.37 60.51
N SER A 231 -0.76 -18.34 61.35
CA SER A 231 0.14 -17.22 61.67
C SER A 231 1.44 -17.13 60.86
N GLY A 232 1.81 -16.00 60.25
CA GLY A 232 2.05 -14.74 60.93
C GLY A 232 3.53 -14.62 61.29
N TRP A 233 4.30 -13.84 60.52
CA TRP A 233 5.55 -13.23 60.99
C TRP A 233 5.89 -11.97 60.20
N SER A 234 5.80 -10.85 60.90
CA SER A 234 6.51 -9.61 60.60
C SER A 234 7.98 -9.77 60.98
N ARG A 235 8.92 -9.20 60.20
CA ARG A 235 9.99 -8.29 60.68
C ARG A 235 11.00 -7.88 59.61
N ARG A 236 11.09 -6.55 59.47
CA ARG A 236 12.26 -5.66 59.61
C ARG A 236 13.38 -5.63 58.56
N ASP A 237 13.62 -4.39 58.14
CA ASP A 237 14.89 -3.63 58.11
C ASP A 237 16.20 -4.39 57.89
N ALA A 238 16.91 -3.96 56.85
CA ALA A 238 18.33 -3.64 56.96
C ALA A 238 18.68 -2.53 55.96
N SER A 239 19.25 -1.46 56.50
CA SER A 239 19.99 -0.39 55.83
C SER A 239 21.34 -0.89 55.28
N GLN A 240 22.09 0.05 54.67
CA GLN A 240 23.54 0.03 54.34
C GLN A 240 23.90 -0.71 53.05
N GLU A 241 24.91 -0.35 52.27
CA GLU A 241 25.80 0.82 52.00
C GLU A 241 26.73 0.32 50.87
N GLU A 242 27.60 1.18 50.32
CA GLU A 242 28.71 0.86 49.37
C GLU A 242 28.27 0.53 47.91
N THR A 243 28.75 1.18 46.84
CA THR A 243 29.91 2.06 46.56
C THR A 243 29.57 3.04 45.45
#